data_AF-K1Z882-F1
#
_entry.id   AF-K1Z882-F1
#
_cell.length_a   1.000
_cell.length_b   1.000
_cell.length_c   1.000
_cell.angle_alpha   90.00
_cell.angle_beta   90.00
_cell.angle_gamma   90.00
#
_symmetry.space_group_name_H-M   'P 1'
#
loop_
_entity.id
_entity.type
_entity.pdbx_description
1 polymer ?
#
loop_
_entity_poly.entity_id
_entity_poly.type
_entity_poly.pdbx_seq_one_letter_code
_entity_poly.pdbx_strand_id
1 'polypeptide(L)'
;KEYWSATVGITAEYSALTGADSPNENFYLGGLRGIARRDSTDINTPLDPTTGSRLELAVTPYTSLGGASTQFISVVLNGSHYLPFDEAGRYVLAGRGRLGGI
;
A
#
# COMPACT_ATOMS: atom_id res chain seq x y z
N LYS A 1 -6.65 -19.95 8.33
CA LYS A 1 -5.99 -19.23 9.46
C LYS A 1 -5.80 -17.78 9.04
N GLU A 2 -5.93 -16.85 9.98
CA GLU A 2 -5.75 -15.42 9.71
C GLU A 2 -4.37 -14.98 10.21
N TYR A 3 -3.65 -14.22 9.38
CA TYR A 3 -2.32 -13.73 9.66
C TYR A 3 -2.31 -12.21 9.66
N TRP A 4 -1.74 -11.64 10.72
CA TRP A 4 -1.50 -10.22 10.84
C TRP A 4 -0.01 -9.94 10.89
N SER A 5 0.42 -8.92 10.17
CA SER A 5 1.79 -8.41 10.23
C SER A 5 1.77 -6.89 10.27
N ALA A 6 2.65 -6.32 11.09
CA ALA A 6 2.87 -4.89 11.14
C ALA A 6 4.34 -4.60 10.87
N THR A 7 4.60 -3.59 10.04
CA THR A 7 5.93 -3.13 9.68
C THR A 7 6.03 -1.64 9.96
N VAL A 8 7.08 -1.22 10.65
CA VAL A 8 7.42 0.18 10.85
C VAL A 8 8.83 0.43 10.37
N GLY A 9 9.08 1.58 9.75
CA GLY A 9 10.39 1.93 9.23
C GLY A 9 10.53 3.41 8.92
N ILE A 10 11.77 3.84 8.73
CA ILE A 10 12.08 5.18 8.21
C ILE A 10 12.10 5.13 6.68
N THR A 11 11.76 6.25 6.04
CA THR A 11 11.87 6.41 4.59
C THR A 11 12.47 7.77 4.28
N ALA A 12 13.29 7.82 3.23
CA ALA A 12 13.81 9.06 2.65
C ALA A 12 13.60 8.99 1.13
N GLU A 13 13.04 10.03 0.56
CA GLU A 13 12.69 10.12 -0.85
C GLU A 13 13.28 11.41 -1.44
N TYR A 14 13.83 11.29 -2.65
CA TYR A 14 14.30 12.41 -3.45
C TYR A 14 13.42 12.51 -4.69
N SER A 15 12.79 13.66 -4.88
CA SER A 15 11.91 13.93 -6.01
C SER A 15 12.36 15.20 -6.72
N ALA A 16 12.82 15.04 -7.96
CA ALA A 16 13.11 16.14 -8.87
C ALA A 16 11.87 16.35 -9.76
N LEU A 17 11.08 17.38 -9.47
CA LEU A 17 9.92 17.73 -10.29
C LEU A 17 10.38 18.65 -11.43
N THR A 18 10.55 18.10 -12.63
CA THR A 18 10.78 18.88 -13.84
C THR A 18 9.46 18.97 -14.63
N GLY A 19 8.85 20.16 -14.70
CA GLY A 19 7.61 20.41 -15.44
C GLY A 19 7.67 21.72 -16.21
N ALA A 20 6.95 21.82 -17.33
CA ALA A 20 6.95 23.02 -18.19
C ALA A 20 6.44 24.30 -17.48
N ASP A 21 5.66 24.14 -16.41
CA ASP A 21 5.09 25.20 -15.57
C ASP A 21 5.54 25.13 -14.09
N SER A 22 6.55 24.32 -13.76
CA SER A 22 7.06 24.22 -12.38
C SER A 22 8.48 24.76 -12.30
N PRO A 23 8.78 25.69 -11.36
CA PRO A 23 10.15 26.04 -11.07
C PRO A 23 10.93 24.76 -10.72
N ASN A 24 12.19 24.71 -11.12
CA ASN A 24 13.06 23.55 -10.97
C ASN A 24 13.35 23.31 -9.48
N GLU A 25 12.42 22.68 -8.77
CA GLU A 25 12.44 22.49 -7.31
C GLU A 25 12.79 21.04 -6.97
N ASN A 26 13.86 20.91 -6.17
CA ASN A 26 14.29 19.63 -5.62
C ASN A 26 13.65 19.45 -4.25
N PHE A 27 12.89 18.37 -4.06
CA PHE A 27 12.30 18.03 -2.78
C PHE A 27 13.03 16.84 -2.17
N TYR A 28 13.49 17.02 -0.93
CA TYR A 28 13.97 15.95 -0.08
C TYR A 28 12.91 15.69 0.97
N LEU A 29 12.34 14.49 0.98
CA LEU A 29 11.31 14.10 1.93
C LEU A 29 11.84 13.01 2.85
N GLY A 30 11.59 13.17 4.14
CA GLY A 30 11.83 12.16 5.17
C GLY A 30 10.50 11.76 5.78
N GLY A 31 10.37 10.51 6.20
CA GLY A 31 9.12 10.05 6.77
C GLY A 31 9.25 8.80 7.62
N LEU A 32 8.17 8.51 8.33
CA LEU A 32 7.98 7.26 9.05
C LEU A 32 6.90 6.46 8.35
N ARG A 33 7.25 5.27 7.87
CA ARG A 33 6.34 4.33 7.23
C ARG A 33 5.78 3.39 8.27
N GLY A 34 4.46 3.31 8.37
CA GLY A 34 3.74 2.24 9.05
C GLY A 34 2.90 1.44 8.05
N ILE A 35 3.00 0.12 8.07
CA ILE A 35 2.18 -0.79 7.25
C ILE A 35 1.54 -1.83 8.17
N ALA A 36 0.24 -2.00 8.08
CA ALA A 36 -0.49 -3.09 8.70
C ALA A 36 -1.11 -3.97 7.60
N ARG A 37 -0.89 -5.28 7.68
CA ARG A 37 -1.41 -6.24 6.73
C ARG A 37 -2.17 -7.35 7.44
N ARG A 38 -3.30 -7.71 6.85
CA ARG A 38 -4.14 -8.86 7.19
C ARG A 38 -4.20 -9.78 6.00
N ASP A 39 -3.87 -11.05 6.19
CA ASP A 39 -3.97 -12.08 5.18
C ASP A 39 -4.80 -13.25 5.71
N SER A 40 -5.92 -13.51 5.05
CA SER A 40 -6.83 -14.63 5.35
C SER A 40 -6.93 -15.61 4.19
N THR A 41 -6.09 -15.45 3.16
CA THR A 41 -6.06 -16.37 2.01
C THR A 41 -5.55 -17.75 2.42
N ASP A 42 -5.96 -18.77 1.67
CA ASP A 42 -5.50 -20.13 1.94
C ASP A 42 -3.97 -20.21 1.83
N ILE A 43 -3.34 -20.72 2.90
CA ILE A 43 -1.89 -20.85 3.00
C ILE A 43 -1.33 -21.95 2.08
N ASN A 44 -2.18 -22.84 1.57
CA ASN A 44 -1.79 -23.90 0.64
C ASN A 44 -1.65 -23.40 -0.81
N THR A 45 -2.29 -22.27 -1.16
CA THR A 45 -2.17 -21.66 -2.50
C THR A 45 -1.90 -20.15 -2.42
N PRO A 46 -0.78 -19.72 -1.80
CA PRO A 46 -0.52 -18.29 -1.59
C PRO A 46 -0.26 -17.51 -2.89
N LEU A 47 0.13 -18.22 -3.95
CA LEU A 47 0.35 -17.68 -5.31
C LEU A 47 -0.95 -17.61 -6.14
N ASP A 48 -1.93 -18.47 -5.82
CA ASP A 48 -3.22 -18.54 -6.51
C ASP A 48 -4.36 -18.81 -5.50
N PRO A 49 -4.72 -17.80 -4.70
CA PRO A 49 -5.73 -17.97 -3.68
C PRO A 49 -7.13 -18.04 -4.32
N THR A 50 -7.84 -19.12 -4.07
CA THR A 50 -9.23 -19.30 -4.54
C THR A 50 -10.26 -18.81 -3.51
N THR A 51 -9.82 -18.56 -2.27
CA THR A 51 -10.66 -18.12 -1.15
C THR A 51 -9.95 -17.10 -0.26
N GLY A 52 -10.74 -16.31 0.46
CA GLY A 52 -10.26 -15.41 1.50
C GLY A 52 -9.94 -14.01 1.00
N SER A 53 -9.23 -13.23 1.82
CA SER A 53 -8.90 -11.84 1.51
C SER A 53 -7.54 -11.39 2.01
N ARG A 54 -6.97 -10.40 1.32
CA ARG A 54 -5.79 -9.65 1.74
C ARG A 54 -6.15 -8.19 1.89
N LEU A 55 -5.74 -7.57 2.99
CA LEU A 55 -5.91 -6.15 3.25
C LEU A 55 -4.58 -5.58 3.72
N GLU A 56 -4.19 -4.45 3.17
CA GLU A 56 -2.99 -3.72 3.56
C GLU A 56 -3.30 -2.24 3.69
N LEU A 57 -3.02 -1.68 4.87
CA LEU A 57 -3.09 -0.25 5.15
C LEU A 57 -1.66 0.26 5.34
N ALA A 58 -1.27 1.25 4.53
CA ALA A 58 -0.01 1.95 4.66
C ALA A 58 -0.27 3.42 5.02
N VAL A 59 0.43 3.91 6.05
CA VAL A 59 0.38 5.30 6.50
C VAL A 59 1.81 5.82 6.58
N THR A 60 2.09 6.92 5.90
CA THR A 60 3.42 7.53 5.87
C THR A 60 3.32 9.05 6.03
N PRO A 61 3.50 9.58 7.26
CA PRO A 61 3.82 11.00 7.45
C PRO A 61 5.15 11.35 6.79
N TYR A 62 5.14 12.39 5.98
CA TYR A 62 6.32 12.97 5.33
C TYR A 62 6.56 14.40 5.83
N THR A 63 7.83 14.77 5.89
CA THR A 63 8.30 16.13 6.13
C THR A 63 9.47 16.45 5.20
N SER A 64 9.57 17.70 4.77
CA SER A 64 10.71 18.19 4.01
C SER A 64 11.99 18.18 4.85
N LEU A 65 13.04 17.59 4.30
CA LEU A 65 14.40 17.57 4.87
C LEU A 65 15.29 18.68 4.29
N GLY A 66 14.81 19.39 3.25
CA GLY A 66 15.54 20.47 2.61
C GLY A 66 14.72 21.12 1.49
N GLY A 67 14.87 22.43 1.33
CA GLY A 67 14.05 23.24 0.41
C GLY A 67 12.80 23.81 1.10
N ALA A 68 11.67 23.80 0.41
CA ALA A 68 10.41 24.35 0.93
C ALA A 68 9.85 23.52 2.11
N SER A 69 9.22 24.19 3.08
CA SER A 69 8.62 23.55 4.24
C SER A 69 7.30 22.86 3.87
N THR A 70 7.37 21.55 3.59
CA THR A 70 6.20 20.74 3.24
C THR A 70 6.04 19.58 4.22
N GLN A 71 4.80 19.35 4.64
CA GLN A 71 4.40 18.24 5.50
C GLN A 71 3.06 17.69 5.00
N PHE A 72 2.95 16.38 4.88
CA PHE A 72 1.72 15.71 4.47
C PHE A 72 1.71 14.26 4.97
N ILE A 73 0.56 13.61 4.93
CA ILE A 73 0.42 12.21 5.35
C ILE A 73 -0.14 11.42 4.17
N SER A 74 0.65 10.51 3.62
CA SER A 74 0.13 9.59 2.61
C SER A 74 -0.56 8.40 3.28
N VAL A 75 -1.80 8.13 2.86
CA VAL A 75 -2.56 6.95 3.29
C VAL A 75 -2.93 6.13 2.07
N VAL A 76 -2.63 4.84 2.09
CA VAL A 76 -2.96 3.89 1.02
C VAL A 76 -3.62 2.66 1.62
N LEU A 77 -4.77 2.28 1.06
CA LEU A 77 -5.48 1.05 1.37
C LEU A 77 -5.47 0.15 0.13
N ASN A 78 -4.91 -1.06 0.24
CA ASN A 78 -4.96 -2.09 -0.79
C ASN A 78 -5.78 -3.27 -0.29
N GLY A 79 -6.66 -3.80 -1.13
CA GLY A 79 -7.48 -4.97 -0.79
C GLY A 79 -7.65 -5.93 -1.96
N SER A 80 -7.67 -7.22 -1.66
CA SER A 80 -8.14 -8.25 -2.58
C SER A 80 -9.03 -9.26 -1.87
N HIS A 81 -9.99 -9.82 -2.62
CA HIS A 81 -10.94 -10.82 -2.13
C HIS A 81 -11.19 -11.87 -3.20
N TYR A 82 -11.29 -13.13 -2.78
CA TYR A 82 -11.46 -14.28 -3.65
C TYR A 82 -12.64 -15.10 -3.14
N LEU A 83 -13.64 -15.27 -4.00
CA LEU A 83 -14.87 -15.99 -3.69
C LEU A 83 -15.07 -17.12 -4.71
N PRO A 84 -15.02 -18.40 -4.31
CA PRO A 84 -15.31 -19.51 -5.21
C PRO A 84 -16.82 -19.62 -5.44
N PHE A 85 -17.22 -19.86 -6.69
CA PHE A 85 -18.63 -20.13 -7.05
C PHE A 85 -19.00 -21.62 -6.92
N ASP A 86 -18.03 -22.52 -7.02
CA ASP A 86 -18.22 -23.96 -6.87
C ASP A 86 -17.39 -24.52 -5.71
N GLU A 87 -17.88 -25.59 -5.08
CA GLU A 87 -17.20 -26.26 -3.95
C GLU A 87 -15.81 -26.79 -4.31
N ALA A 88 -15.56 -27.06 -5.60
CA ALA A 88 -14.26 -27.49 -6.10
C ALA A 88 -13.30 -26.31 -6.40
N GLY A 89 -13.75 -25.06 -6.26
CA GLY A 89 -12.94 -23.86 -6.44
C GLY A 89 -12.42 -23.65 -7.87
N ARG A 90 -13.08 -24.21 -8.89
CA ARG A 90 -12.67 -24.10 -10.30
C ARG A 90 -13.06 -22.78 -10.94
N TYR A 91 -14.06 -22.10 -10.38
CA TYR A 91 -14.52 -20.79 -10.79
C TYR A 91 -14.45 -19.83 -9.61
N VAL A 92 -13.59 -18.83 -9.70
CA VAL A 92 -13.33 -17.88 -8.60
C VAL A 92 -13.60 -16.46 -9.09
N LEU A 93 -14.45 -15.74 -8.35
CA LEU A 93 -14.57 -14.30 -8.49
C LEU A 93 -13.46 -13.63 -7.69
N ALA A 94 -12.52 -13.01 -8.39
CA ALA A 94 -11.44 -12.25 -7.78
C ALA A 94 -11.68 -10.74 -7.93
N GLY A 95 -11.71 -10.04 -6.81
CA GLY A 95 -11.76 -8.58 -6.75
C GLY A 95 -10.47 -8.00 -6.19
N ARG A 96 -9.96 -6.91 -6.78
CA ARG A 96 -8.86 -6.11 -6.23
C ARG A 96 -9.17 -4.62 -6.31
N GLY A 97 -8.78 -3.89 -5.27
CA GLY A 97 -8.96 -2.45 -5.18
C GLY A 97 -7.79 -1.77 -4.49
N ARG A 98 -7.54 -0.51 -4.86
CA ARG A 98 -6.57 0.37 -4.22
C ARG A 98 -7.15 1.77 -4.11
N LEU A 99 -7.07 2.33 -2.91
CA LEU A 99 -7.44 3.71 -2.61
C LEU A 99 -6.21 4.42 -2.02
N GLY A 100 -5.98 5.66 -2.40
CA GLY A 100 -4.84 6.43 -1.92
C GLY A 100 -5.14 7.92 -1.85
N GLY A 101 -4.55 8.60 -0.88
CA GLY A 101 -4.64 10.05 -0.69
C GLY A 101 -3.44 10.61 0.06
N ILE A 102 -3.33 11.94 0.03
CA ILE A 102 -2.36 12.77 0.77
C ILE A 102 -3.08 13.89 1.52
#